data_AF-A0A1R3UIM7-F1
#
_entry.id   AF-A0A1R3UIM7-F1
#
_cell.length_a   1.000
_cell.length_b   1.000
_cell.length_c   1.000
_cell.angle_alpha   90.00
_cell.angle_beta   90.00
_cell.angle_gamma   90.00
#
_symmetry.space_group_name_H-M   'P 1'
#
loop_
_entity.id
_entity.type
_entity.pdbx_description
1 polymer ?
#
loop_
_entity_poly.entity_id
_entity_poly.type
_entity_poly.pdbx_seq_one_letter_code
_entity_poly.pdbx_strand_id
1 'polypeptide(L)'
;MPKNIPDQRQRASDQDREETAVSLRTAFAEGRLDQEEHERRVGAAFSAKTHGELRTLIDDLPAPVERTGEVPVSAQEKSGINPIAIWGIFAAVTFVIWGVPALVMGYPLGLLGWAAFCGFWGIPAFVVTATRRRK
;
A
#
# COMPACT_ATOMS: atom_id res chain seq x y z
N MET A 1 23.86 -17.12 -7.22
CA MET A 1 23.40 -16.43 -6.00
C MET A 1 22.41 -17.35 -5.29
N PRO A 2 22.61 -17.74 -4.02
CA PRO A 2 21.59 -18.50 -3.31
C PRO A 2 20.34 -17.63 -3.20
N LYS A 3 19.23 -18.09 -3.78
CA LYS A 3 17.91 -17.49 -3.59
C LYS A 3 17.65 -17.57 -2.08
N ASN A 4 17.47 -16.42 -1.43
CA ASN A 4 17.18 -16.35 0.00
C ASN A 4 15.80 -17.00 0.23
N ILE A 5 15.78 -18.32 0.37
CA ILE A 5 14.58 -19.05 0.77
C ILE A 5 14.45 -18.73 2.27
N PRO A 6 13.42 -17.96 2.68
CA PRO A 6 13.21 -17.73 4.10
C PRO A 6 13.16 -19.08 4.81
N ASP A 7 13.91 -19.20 5.91
CA ASP A 7 13.98 -20.45 6.67
C ASP A 7 12.54 -20.83 7.08
N GLN A 8 12.12 -22.04 6.76
CA GLN A 8 10.74 -22.48 6.98
C GLN A 8 10.28 -22.35 8.43
N ARG A 9 11.24 -22.36 9.38
CA ARG A 9 10.97 -22.19 10.82
C ARG A 9 10.87 -20.73 11.26
N GLN A 10 11.22 -19.77 10.40
CA GLN A 10 11.04 -18.36 10.70
C GLN A 10 9.56 -18.00 10.76
N ARG A 11 9.26 -17.05 11.66
CA ARG A 11 7.91 -16.57 11.90
C ARG A 11 7.47 -15.74 10.70
N ALA A 12 6.31 -16.06 10.13
CA ALA A 12 5.73 -15.31 9.02
C ALA A 12 5.24 -13.94 9.51
N SER A 13 5.61 -12.90 8.77
CA SER A 13 5.06 -11.56 8.91
C SER A 13 3.61 -11.50 8.41
N ASP A 14 2.88 -10.48 8.80
CA ASP A 14 1.53 -10.23 8.27
C ASP A 14 1.57 -10.00 6.75
N GLN A 15 2.65 -9.39 6.25
CA GLN A 15 2.88 -9.22 4.81
C GLN A 15 2.98 -10.58 4.09
N ASP A 16 3.70 -11.55 4.65
CA ASP A 16 3.83 -12.88 4.04
C ASP A 16 2.49 -13.62 3.98
N ARG A 17 1.65 -13.44 5.02
CA ARG A 17 0.28 -14.01 5.04
C ARG A 17 -0.59 -13.37 3.94
N GLU A 18 -0.50 -12.05 3.77
CA GLU A 18 -1.24 -11.34 2.72
C GLU A 18 -0.77 -11.75 1.31
N GLU A 19 0.54 -11.84 1.07
CA GLU A 19 1.09 -12.30 -0.21
C GLU A 19 0.62 -13.72 -0.57
N THR A 20 0.56 -14.59 0.42
CA THR A 20 0.00 -15.95 0.27
C THR A 20 -1.49 -15.91 -0.06
N ALA A 21 -2.26 -15.05 0.62
CA ALA A 21 -3.69 -14.87 0.33
C ALA A 21 -3.95 -14.34 -1.08
N VAL A 22 -3.13 -13.41 -1.58
CA VAL A 22 -3.19 -12.91 -2.96
C VAL A 22 -2.91 -14.03 -3.97
N SER A 23 -1.93 -14.89 -3.68
CA SER A 23 -1.62 -16.04 -4.54
C SER A 23 -2.81 -17.01 -4.61
N LEU A 24 -3.45 -17.30 -3.47
CA LEU A 24 -4.65 -18.13 -3.40
C LEU A 24 -5.85 -17.51 -4.13
N ARG A 25 -6.03 -16.17 -4.05
CA ARG A 25 -7.08 -15.45 -4.80
C ARG A 25 -6.84 -15.53 -6.31
N THR A 26 -5.57 -15.46 -6.72
CA THR A 26 -5.20 -15.59 -8.14
C THR A 26 -5.54 -16.98 -8.66
N ALA A 27 -5.19 -18.04 -7.93
CA ALA A 27 -5.53 -19.40 -8.31
C ALA A 27 -7.04 -19.68 -8.32
N PHE A 28 -7.80 -19.06 -7.41
CA PHE A 28 -9.27 -19.09 -7.45
C PHE A 28 -9.82 -18.40 -8.70
N ALA A 29 -9.31 -17.22 -9.05
CA ALA A 29 -9.72 -16.51 -10.27
C ALA A 29 -9.37 -17.28 -11.56
N GLU A 30 -8.31 -18.09 -11.54
CA GLU A 30 -7.95 -19.01 -12.62
C GLU A 30 -8.81 -20.28 -12.65
N GLY A 31 -9.71 -20.48 -11.68
CA GLY A 31 -10.58 -21.66 -11.57
C GLY A 31 -9.86 -22.93 -11.11
N ARG A 32 -8.65 -22.80 -10.54
CA ARG A 32 -7.86 -23.93 -10.03
C ARG A 32 -8.25 -24.35 -8.62
N LEU A 33 -8.86 -23.44 -7.87
CA LEU A 33 -9.44 -23.70 -6.55
C LEU A 33 -10.95 -23.55 -6.66
N ASP A 34 -11.70 -24.43 -6.01
CA ASP A 34 -13.11 -24.19 -5.76
C ASP A 34 -13.30 -23.16 -4.63
N GLN A 35 -14.55 -22.73 -4.41
CA GLN A 35 -14.83 -21.71 -3.40
C GLN A 35 -14.55 -22.19 -1.96
N GLU A 36 -14.92 -23.42 -1.63
CA GLU A 36 -14.75 -23.98 -0.28
C GLU A 36 -13.25 -24.15 0.03
N GLU A 37 -12.49 -24.62 -0.94
CA GLU A 37 -11.04 -24.76 -0.86
C GLU A 37 -10.34 -23.41 -0.75
N HIS A 38 -10.76 -22.42 -1.54
CA HIS A 38 -10.23 -21.07 -1.44
C HIS A 38 -10.43 -20.49 -0.04
N GLU A 39 -11.65 -20.54 0.49
CA GLU A 39 -11.98 -20.04 1.84
C GLU A 39 -11.18 -20.78 2.92
N ARG A 40 -11.09 -22.12 2.84
CA ARG A 40 -10.31 -22.94 3.77
C ARG A 40 -8.83 -22.57 3.76
N ARG A 41 -8.23 -22.44 2.57
CA ARG A 41 -6.79 -22.13 2.42
C ARG A 41 -6.48 -20.70 2.84
N VAL A 42 -7.35 -19.73 2.52
CA VAL A 42 -7.17 -18.34 2.96
C VAL A 42 -7.28 -18.22 4.48
N GLY A 43 -8.25 -18.90 5.11
CA GLY A 43 -8.34 -18.97 6.57
C GLY A 43 -7.07 -19.58 7.20
N ALA A 44 -6.56 -20.67 6.62
CA ALA A 44 -5.31 -21.29 7.05
C ALA A 44 -4.12 -20.34 6.91
N ALA A 45 -4.02 -19.58 5.80
CA ALA A 45 -2.94 -18.63 5.56
C ALA A 45 -2.87 -17.54 6.64
N PHE A 46 -4.01 -16.98 7.05
CA PHE A 46 -4.03 -15.97 8.11
C PHE A 46 -3.76 -16.55 9.52
N SER A 47 -4.00 -17.84 9.72
CA SER A 47 -3.68 -18.54 10.98
C SER A 47 -2.23 -19.02 11.07
N ALA A 48 -1.53 -19.08 9.93
CA ALA A 48 -0.18 -19.62 9.84
C ALA A 48 0.84 -18.77 10.59
N LYS A 49 1.71 -19.44 11.33
CA LYS A 49 2.75 -18.80 12.16
C LYS A 49 4.11 -18.78 11.50
N THR A 50 4.35 -19.68 10.54
CA THR A 50 5.68 -19.89 9.95
C THR A 50 5.64 -19.83 8.43
N HIS A 51 6.78 -19.53 7.81
CA HIS A 51 6.90 -19.53 6.35
C HIS A 51 6.68 -20.93 5.75
N GLY A 52 7.05 -22.00 6.48
CA GLY A 52 6.80 -23.38 6.03
C GLY A 52 5.31 -23.71 5.93
N GLU A 53 4.51 -23.26 6.90
CA GLU A 53 3.06 -23.41 6.87
C GLU A 53 2.44 -22.68 5.67
N LEU A 54 2.84 -21.43 5.43
CA LEU A 54 2.35 -20.66 4.27
C LEU A 54 2.72 -21.31 2.95
N ARG A 55 3.95 -21.79 2.82
CA ARG A 55 4.42 -22.44 1.59
C ARG A 55 3.64 -23.71 1.28
N THR A 56 3.28 -24.50 2.29
CA THR A 56 2.51 -25.73 2.11
C THR A 56 1.13 -25.46 1.49
N LEU A 57 0.54 -24.28 1.74
CA LEU A 57 -0.78 -23.91 1.20
C LEU A 57 -0.77 -23.57 -0.28
N ILE A 58 0.40 -23.29 -0.86
CA ILE A 58 0.59 -22.87 -2.25
C ILE A 58 1.56 -23.78 -3.01
N ASP A 59 2.02 -24.88 -2.42
CA ASP A 59 3.06 -25.75 -3.01
C ASP A 59 2.54 -26.52 -4.24
N ASP A 60 1.24 -26.79 -4.28
CA ASP A 60 0.52 -27.41 -5.40
C ASP A 60 0.06 -26.39 -6.46
N LEU A 61 0.16 -25.09 -6.15
CA LEU A 61 -0.16 -24.03 -7.09
C LEU A 61 1.11 -23.64 -7.85
N PRO A 62 1.03 -23.39 -9.17
CA PRO A 62 2.15 -22.81 -9.88
C PRO A 62 2.49 -21.47 -9.22
N ALA A 63 3.78 -21.22 -8.99
CA ALA A 63 4.24 -19.95 -8.46
C ALA A 63 3.59 -18.82 -9.27
N PRO A 64 3.04 -17.77 -8.62
CA PRO A 64 2.55 -16.62 -9.34
C PRO A 64 3.65 -16.19 -10.28
N VAL A 65 3.39 -16.30 -11.59
CA VAL A 65 4.30 -15.74 -12.57
C VAL A 65 4.20 -14.26 -12.31
N GLU A 66 5.14 -13.69 -11.56
CA GLU A 66 5.44 -12.28 -11.66
C GLU A 66 5.62 -12.08 -13.15
N ARG A 67 4.62 -11.49 -13.81
CA ARG A 67 4.77 -11.07 -15.18
C ARG A 67 5.80 -9.96 -15.12
N THR A 68 7.07 -10.34 -15.18
CA THR A 68 8.19 -9.47 -15.45
C THR A 68 8.03 -9.01 -16.89
N GLY A 69 7.02 -8.16 -17.13
CA GLY A 69 7.06 -7.25 -18.24
C GLY A 69 8.12 -6.23 -17.87
N GLU A 70 9.29 -6.34 -18.51
CA GLU A 70 10.29 -5.28 -18.55
C GLU A 70 9.63 -3.98 -19.04
N VAL A 71 9.20 -3.18 -18.08
CA VAL A 71 9.36 -1.73 -18.13
C VAL A 71 10.39 -1.45 -17.05
N PRO A 72 11.43 -0.62 -17.26
CA PRO A 72 12.33 -0.24 -16.19
C PRO A 72 11.53 0.57 -15.17
N VAL A 73 10.85 -0.13 -14.26
CA VAL A 73 10.29 0.44 -13.06
C VAL A 73 11.50 0.68 -12.19
N SER A 74 11.92 1.94 -12.16
CA SER A 74 12.82 2.49 -11.15
C SER A 74 12.54 1.81 -9.82
N ALA A 75 13.56 1.10 -9.33
CA ALA A 75 13.64 0.40 -8.06
C ALA A 75 12.34 0.43 -7.25
N GLN A 76 11.71 -0.74 -7.11
CA GLN A 76 10.71 -1.03 -6.10
C GLN A 76 11.30 -0.73 -4.72
N GLU A 77 11.26 0.54 -4.35
CA GLU A 77 11.53 1.08 -3.05
C GLU A 77 10.42 0.54 -2.17
N LYS A 78 10.79 -0.37 -1.27
CA LYS A 78 9.95 -0.93 -0.21
C LYS A 78 8.95 0.12 0.25
N SER A 79 7.70 0.05 -0.21
CA SER A 79 6.68 0.98 0.22
C SER A 79 6.22 0.55 1.62
N GLY A 80 7.03 0.86 2.62
CA GLY A 80 6.43 1.34 3.85
C GLY A 80 5.49 2.46 3.46
N ILE A 81 4.27 2.44 3.98
CA ILE A 81 3.24 3.44 3.71
C ILE A 81 3.89 4.82 3.75
N ASN A 82 4.13 5.41 2.57
CA ASN A 82 4.89 6.64 2.46
C ASN A 82 3.99 7.75 2.99
N PRO A 83 4.27 8.35 4.17
CA PRO A 83 3.39 9.35 4.74
C PRO A 83 3.20 10.52 3.76
N ILE A 84 4.19 10.77 2.90
CA ILE A 84 4.15 11.79 1.84
C ILE A 84 3.03 11.51 0.81
N ALA A 85 2.80 10.25 0.44
CA ALA A 85 1.76 9.89 -0.53
C ALA A 85 0.35 10.02 0.08
N ILE A 86 0.17 9.63 1.35
CA ILE A 86 -1.08 9.84 2.09
C ILE A 86 -1.38 11.33 2.23
N TRP A 87 -0.39 12.13 2.57
CA TRP A 87 -0.53 13.58 2.69
C TRP A 87 -0.87 14.25 1.36
N GLY A 88 -0.29 13.80 0.25
CA GLY A 88 -0.62 14.29 -1.10
C GLY A 88 -2.06 13.98 -1.50
N ILE A 89 -2.55 12.76 -1.22
CA ILE A 89 -3.93 12.37 -1.49
C ILE A 89 -4.89 13.17 -0.61
N PHE A 90 -4.56 13.36 0.67
CA PHE A 90 -5.39 14.15 1.60
C PHE A 90 -5.49 15.62 1.18
N ALA A 91 -4.39 16.21 0.68
CA ALA A 91 -4.36 17.55 0.13
C ALA A 91 -5.22 17.67 -1.13
N ALA A 92 -5.13 16.70 -2.04
CA ALA A 92 -5.92 16.69 -3.27
C ALA A 92 -7.43 16.56 -3.00
N VAL A 93 -7.82 15.63 -2.11
CA VAL A 93 -9.21 15.42 -1.72
C VAL A 93 -9.79 16.67 -1.05
N THR A 94 -9.02 17.30 -0.17
CA THR A 94 -9.45 18.54 0.50
C THR A 94 -9.60 19.70 -0.48
N PHE A 95 -8.69 19.81 -1.45
CA PHE A 95 -8.72 20.83 -2.50
C PHE A 95 -9.96 20.69 -3.40
N VAL A 96 -10.33 19.47 -3.77
CA VAL A 96 -11.51 19.19 -4.61
C VAL A 96 -12.81 19.44 -3.84
N ILE A 97 -12.90 18.98 -2.59
CA ILE A 97 -14.12 19.11 -1.79
C ILE A 97 -14.45 20.57 -1.47
N TRP A 98 -13.44 21.42 -1.21
CA TRP A 98 -13.66 22.81 -0.79
C TRP A 98 -13.44 23.86 -1.90
N GLY A 99 -12.69 23.53 -2.96
CA GLY A 99 -12.44 24.42 -4.10
C GLY A 99 -13.57 24.45 -5.12
N VAL A 100 -14.21 23.30 -5.39
CA VAL A 100 -15.31 23.20 -6.36
C VAL A 100 -16.56 23.96 -5.89
N PRO A 101 -17.00 23.88 -4.62
CA PRO A 101 -18.15 24.66 -4.16
C PRO A 101 -17.89 26.17 -4.13
N ALA A 102 -16.66 26.60 -3.82
CA ALA A 102 -16.31 28.03 -3.80
C ALA A 102 -16.39 28.67 -5.20
N LEU A 103 -16.04 27.91 -6.24
CA LEU A 103 -16.13 28.33 -7.65
C LEU A 103 -17.59 28.42 -8.15
N VAL A 104 -18.47 27.58 -7.63
CA VAL A 104 -19.89 27.53 -8.05
C VAL A 104 -20.74 28.63 -7.37
N MET A 105 -20.30 29.17 -6.22
CA MET A 105 -21.20 29.89 -5.32
C MET A 105 -20.86 31.39 -5.11
N GLY A 106 -19.74 31.89 -5.65
CA GLY A 106 -19.50 33.33 -5.86
C GLY A 106 -19.44 34.20 -4.58
N TYR A 107 -18.81 33.72 -3.51
CA TYR A 107 -18.73 34.47 -2.24
C TYR A 107 -17.41 35.28 -2.11
N PRO A 108 -17.44 36.62 -2.20
CA PRO A 108 -16.22 37.45 -2.09
C PRO A 108 -15.55 37.42 -0.70
N LEU A 109 -16.25 36.94 0.33
CA LEU A 109 -15.70 36.72 1.69
C LEU A 109 -14.86 35.42 1.81
N GLY A 110 -14.96 34.49 0.86
CA GLY A 110 -14.20 33.24 0.89
C GLY A 110 -12.69 33.43 0.68
N LEU A 111 -12.29 34.46 -0.07
CA LEU A 111 -10.89 34.75 -0.38
C LEU A 111 -10.08 35.21 0.85
N LEU A 112 -10.71 35.95 1.77
CA LEU A 112 -10.10 36.37 3.04
C LEU A 112 -9.88 35.19 4.00
N GLY A 113 -10.84 34.26 4.06
CA GLY A 113 -10.71 33.02 4.82
C GLY A 113 -9.62 32.09 4.26
N TRP A 114 -9.48 32.06 2.93
CA TRP A 114 -8.46 31.26 2.24
C TRP A 114 -7.03 31.79 2.49
N ALA A 115 -6.81 33.10 2.43
CA ALA A 115 -5.50 33.71 2.71
C ALA A 115 -5.05 33.49 4.16
N ALA A 116 -5.98 33.57 5.13
CA ALA A 116 -5.69 33.28 6.54
C ALA A 116 -5.34 31.79 6.76
N PHE A 117 -6.00 30.89 6.05
CA PHE A 117 -5.76 29.44 6.15
C PHE A 117 -4.42 29.02 5.53
N CYS A 118 -4.02 29.59 4.38
CA CYS A 118 -2.69 29.41 3.80
C CYS A 118 -1.57 29.90 4.72
N GLY A 119 -1.78 31.04 5.40
CA GLY A 119 -0.82 31.58 6.36
C GLY A 119 -0.62 30.70 7.59
N PHE A 120 -1.70 30.07 8.09
CA PHE A 120 -1.65 29.20 9.27
C PHE A 120 -0.98 27.84 8.98
N TRP A 121 -1.14 27.30 7.77
CA TRP A 121 -0.66 25.96 7.40
C TRP A 121 0.67 25.94 6.63
N GLY A 122 1.18 27.06 6.11
CA GLY A 122 2.47 27.11 5.39
C GLY A 122 3.72 27.09 6.30
N ILE A 123 3.59 27.56 7.54
CA ILE A 123 4.72 27.73 8.47
C ILE A 123 5.31 26.38 8.96
N PRO A 124 4.52 25.35 9.29
CA PRO A 124 5.07 24.07 9.75
C PRO A 124 5.89 23.33 8.69
N ALA A 125 5.50 23.42 7.41
CA ALA A 125 6.20 22.77 6.29
C ALA A 125 7.59 23.38 6.03
N PHE A 126 7.76 24.69 6.28
CA PHE A 126 9.04 25.38 6.10
C PHE A 126 10.02 25.10 7.26
N VAL A 127 9.52 24.97 8.49
CA VAL A 127 10.36 24.64 9.67
C VAL A 127 10.89 23.21 9.61
N VAL A 128 10.09 22.27 9.12
CA VAL A 128 10.49 20.86 8.96
C VAL A 128 11.50 20.66 7.83
N THR A 129 11.44 21.47 6.76
CA THR A 129 12.44 21.42 5.68
C THR A 129 13.73 22.15 6.04
N ALA A 130 13.68 23.22 6.83
CA ALA A 130 14.87 23.99 7.24
C ALA A 130 15.77 23.25 8.26
N THR A 131 15.23 22.33 9.04
CA THR A 131 15.96 21.64 10.12
C THR A 131 16.83 20.47 9.65
N ARG A 132 16.69 19.99 8.40
CA ARG A 132 17.46 18.85 7.87
C ARG A 132 18.84 19.18 7.27
N ARG A 133 19.22 20.46 7.14
CA ARG A 133 20.52 20.86 6.53
C ARG A 133 21.66 21.10 7.53
N ARG A 134 21.48 20.81 8.82
CA ARG A 134 22.57 20.86 9.81
C ARG A 134 22.62 19.56 10.61
N LYS A 135 23.15 18.50 10.02
CA LYS A 135 23.97 17.48 10.69
C LYS A 135 24.65 16.62 9.64
#